data_AF-A0A7C5GXK9-F1
#
_entry.id   AF-A0A7C5GXK9-F1
#
_cell.length_a   1.000
_cell.length_b   1.000
_cell.length_c   1.000
_cell.angle_alpha   90.00
_cell.angle_beta   90.00
_cell.angle_gamma   90.00
#
_symmetry.space_group_name_H-M   'P 1'
#
loop_
_entity.id
_entity.type
_entity.pdbx_description
1 polymer ?
#
loop_
_entity_poly.entity_id
_entity_poly.type
_entity_poly.pdbx_seq_one_letter_code
_entity_poly.pdbx_strand_id
1 'polypeptide(L)'
;MVSVKERTVKGKKYLYVTATSSYKGRKKRFEKSLGRSDSDPKEIERKKEFYMELLELKSLLYRILMEAKETRFSYLPRFYALYLSMIRNLYSEYISSFYPSELEKYRASQRVRYVHHTTAMEGNTLSLQEAALVIEDGIAPKGKELREIHEVENFRMVLRYLKGYRGDITISLIRKIHSLVQNHIYDEQAGEFRRIAVGVVGSNFEPPPAIFVKDEL
;
A
#
# COMPACT_ATOMS: atom_id res chain seq x y z
N MET A 1 6.08 2.53 21.07
CA MET A 1 7.17 1.82 21.77
C MET A 1 6.64 1.29 23.08
N VAL A 2 6.82 -0.01 23.31
CA VAL A 2 6.44 -0.68 24.56
C VAL A 2 7.59 -0.58 25.55
N SER A 3 7.30 -0.38 26.83
CA SER A 3 8.32 -0.29 27.87
C SER A 3 7.82 -0.84 29.21
N VAL A 4 8.75 -1.33 30.01
CA VAL A 4 8.48 -1.80 31.38
C VAL A 4 8.66 -0.63 32.35
N LYS A 5 7.73 -0.49 33.30
CA LYS A 5 7.76 0.52 34.36
C LYS A 5 7.51 -0.13 35.72
N GLU A 6 8.23 0.31 36.73
CA GLU A 6 7.97 -0.05 38.12
C GLU A 6 7.07 1.01 38.79
N ARG A 7 6.15 0.57 39.65
CA ARG A 7 5.33 1.45 40.50
C ARG A 7 5.22 0.87 41.90
N THR A 8 5.22 1.74 42.90
CA THR A 8 4.94 1.36 44.29
C THR A 8 3.46 1.52 44.59
N VAL A 9 2.81 0.45 45.05
CA VAL A 9 1.41 0.43 45.48
C VAL A 9 1.37 -0.13 46.89
N LYS A 10 0.91 0.68 47.86
CA LYS A 10 0.82 0.29 49.28
C LYS A 10 2.12 -0.31 49.84
N GLY A 11 3.26 0.32 49.53
CA GLY A 11 4.59 -0.11 49.99
C GLY A 11 5.20 -1.29 49.24
N LYS A 12 4.49 -1.90 48.28
CA LYS A 12 5.00 -3.00 47.46
C LYS A 12 5.28 -2.53 46.03
N LYS A 13 6.37 -3.02 45.44
CA LYS A 13 6.79 -2.70 44.06
C LYS A 13 6.14 -3.66 43.07
N TYR A 14 5.58 -3.10 41.99
CA TYR A 14 4.93 -3.82 40.90
C TYR A 14 5.51 -3.41 39.56
N LEU A 15 5.66 -4.38 38.68
CA LEU A 15 6.13 -4.18 37.31
C LEU A 15 4.95 -4.15 36.34
N TYR A 16 5.01 -3.24 35.36
CA TYR A 16 4.00 -3.07 34.34
C TYR A 16 4.64 -2.97 32.97
N VAL A 17 4.08 -3.68 31.99
CA VAL A 17 4.32 -3.39 30.58
C VAL A 17 3.37 -2.28 30.17
N THR A 18 3.88 -1.26 29.49
CA THR A 18 3.11 -0.09 29.08
C THR A 18 3.38 0.23 27.62
N ALA A 19 2.34 0.60 26.89
CA ALA A 19 2.44 1.08 25.52
C ALA A 19 1.57 2.33 25.36
N THR A 20 2.07 3.30 24.60
CA THR A 20 1.28 4.46 24.21
C THR A 20 1.18 4.49 22.70
N SER A 21 -0.06 4.48 22.21
CA SER A 21 -0.38 4.66 20.80
C SER A 21 -0.90 6.08 20.58
N SER A 22 -0.53 6.70 19.47
CA SER A 22 -0.95 8.06 19.12
C SER A 22 -1.49 8.11 17.71
N TYR A 23 -2.59 8.83 17.51
CA TYR A 23 -3.17 9.10 16.20
C TYR A 23 -3.60 10.57 16.13
N LYS A 24 -3.04 11.34 15.18
CA LYS A 24 -3.27 12.80 15.01
C LYS A 24 -3.32 13.58 16.34
N GLY A 25 -2.29 13.39 17.18
CA GLY A 25 -2.19 14.04 18.49
C GLY A 25 -3.00 13.40 19.63
N ARG A 26 -4.02 12.57 19.35
CA ARG A 26 -4.76 11.83 20.38
C ARG A 26 -3.96 10.62 20.85
N LYS A 27 -3.69 10.54 22.16
CA LYS A 27 -2.91 9.45 22.76
C LYS A 27 -3.82 8.48 23.53
N LYS A 28 -3.58 7.18 23.37
CA LYS A 28 -4.19 6.11 24.16
C LYS A 28 -3.08 5.27 24.79
N ARG A 29 -3.16 5.13 26.12
CA ARG A 29 -2.26 4.29 26.90
C ARG A 29 -2.88 2.91 27.13
N PHE A 30 -2.05 1.88 26.98
CA PHE A 30 -2.34 0.51 27.35
C PHE A 30 -1.33 0.07 28.42
N GLU A 31 -1.78 -0.70 29.40
CA GLU A 31 -0.91 -1.27 30.41
C GLU A 31 -1.37 -2.65 30.87
N LYS A 32 -0.42 -3.50 31.27
CA LYS A 32 -0.62 -4.81 31.88
C LYS A 32 0.38 -5.02 33.01
N SER A 33 -0.11 -5.51 34.15
CA SER A 33 0.72 -5.82 35.31
C SER A 33 1.45 -7.14 35.10
N LEU A 34 2.75 -7.17 35.36
CA LEU A 34 3.58 -8.38 35.38
C LEU A 34 3.53 -9.09 36.74
N GLY A 35 3.16 -8.35 37.80
CA GLY A 35 3.14 -8.85 39.17
C GLY A 35 4.02 -7.99 40.06
N ARG A 36 4.31 -8.50 41.26
CA ARG A 36 5.26 -7.83 42.16
C ARG A 36 6.67 -8.00 41.62
N SER A 37 7.55 -7.05 41.89
CA SER A 37 8.95 -7.12 41.45
C SER A 37 9.74 -8.25 42.10
N ASP A 38 9.26 -8.77 43.23
CA ASP A 38 9.84 -9.88 44.00
C ASP A 38 9.19 -11.24 43.70
N SER A 39 8.36 -11.34 42.66
CA SER A 39 7.83 -12.63 42.17
C SER A 39 8.86 -13.41 41.37
N ASP A 40 8.56 -14.67 41.01
CA ASP A 40 9.46 -15.54 40.24
C ASP A 40 9.94 -14.84 38.95
N PRO A 41 11.26 -14.61 38.78
CA PRO A 41 11.81 -13.98 37.59
C PRO A 41 11.42 -14.67 36.29
N LYS A 42 11.30 -16.00 36.27
CA LYS A 42 10.90 -16.75 35.07
C LYS A 42 9.45 -16.49 34.70
N GLU A 43 8.57 -16.39 35.69
CA GLU A 43 7.17 -16.05 35.48
C GLU A 43 7.00 -14.60 34.98
N ILE A 44 7.78 -13.67 35.55
CA ILE A 44 7.80 -12.26 35.12
C ILE A 44 8.24 -12.16 33.66
N GLU A 45 9.31 -12.86 33.26
CA GLU A 45 9.83 -12.78 31.88
C GLU A 45 8.82 -13.37 30.87
N ARG A 46 8.21 -14.53 31.16
CA ARG A 46 7.15 -15.10 30.30
C ARG A 46 5.95 -14.16 30.12
N LYS A 47 5.49 -13.53 31.21
CA LYS A 47 4.41 -12.53 31.12
C LYS A 47 4.84 -11.29 30.35
N LYS A 48 6.10 -10.89 30.49
CA LYS A 48 6.66 -9.72 29.81
C LYS A 48 6.70 -9.92 28.30
N GLU A 49 7.24 -11.03 27.81
CA GLU A 49 7.25 -11.38 26.39
C GLU A 49 5.82 -11.34 25.81
N PHE A 50 4.90 -12.10 26.40
CA PHE A 50 3.51 -12.17 25.93
C PHE A 50 2.79 -10.80 25.98
N TYR A 51 2.93 -10.05 27.07
CA TYR A 51 2.26 -8.75 27.20
C TYR A 51 2.90 -7.68 26.33
N MET A 52 4.19 -7.76 26.02
CA MET A 52 4.81 -6.85 25.06
C MET A 52 4.15 -7.00 23.68
N GLU A 53 4.08 -8.22 23.15
CA GLU A 53 3.42 -8.51 21.86
C GLU A 53 1.94 -8.08 21.88
N LEU A 54 1.22 -8.41 22.95
CA LEU A 54 -0.19 -8.02 23.11
C LEU A 54 -0.37 -6.50 23.08
N LEU A 55 0.51 -5.74 23.73
CA LEU A 55 0.40 -4.29 23.77
C LEU A 55 0.82 -3.62 22.45
N GLU A 56 1.73 -4.22 21.69
CA GLU A 56 2.05 -3.81 20.32
C GLU A 56 0.82 -3.97 19.41
N LEU A 57 0.20 -5.16 19.42
CA LEU A 57 -1.02 -5.44 18.68
C LEU A 57 -2.16 -4.48 19.04
N LYS A 58 -2.39 -4.22 20.34
CA LYS A 58 -3.39 -3.24 20.78
C LYS A 58 -3.09 -1.83 20.31
N SER A 59 -1.82 -1.45 20.30
CA SER A 59 -1.38 -0.12 19.85
C SER A 59 -1.60 0.05 18.35
N LEU A 60 -1.33 -0.99 17.55
CA LEU A 60 -1.60 -1.03 16.11
C LEU A 60 -3.11 -0.98 15.83
N LEU A 61 -3.90 -1.85 16.49
CA LEU A 61 -5.35 -1.90 16.33
C LEU A 61 -6.00 -0.56 16.65
N TYR A 62 -5.53 0.14 17.69
CA TYR A 62 -6.00 1.48 18.01
C TYR A 62 -5.78 2.48 16.87
N ARG A 63 -4.60 2.50 16.24
CA ARG A 63 -4.30 3.38 15.09
C ARG A 63 -5.27 3.09 13.94
N ILE A 64 -5.42 1.81 13.59
CA ILE A 64 -6.30 1.34 12.51
C ILE A 64 -7.76 1.76 12.77
N LEU A 65 -8.27 1.52 13.97
CA LEU A 65 -9.64 1.86 14.33
C LEU A 65 -9.89 3.37 14.34
N MET A 66 -8.91 4.17 14.77
CA MET A 66 -9.04 5.63 14.77
C MET A 66 -9.03 6.18 13.34
N GLU A 67 -8.12 5.68 12.49
CA GLU A 67 -8.07 6.05 11.08
C GLU A 67 -9.36 5.69 10.34
N ALA A 68 -9.86 4.47 10.51
CA ALA A 68 -11.08 4.01 9.85
C ALA A 68 -12.35 4.73 10.34
N LYS A 69 -12.35 5.31 11.55
CA LYS A 69 -13.47 6.14 12.04
C LYS A 69 -13.52 7.51 11.35
N GLU A 70 -12.37 8.07 11.01
CA GLU A 70 -12.28 9.38 10.35
C GLU A 70 -12.39 9.25 8.83
N THR A 71 -11.97 8.12 8.27
CA THR A 71 -12.02 7.91 6.83
C THR A 71 -13.45 7.58 6.41
N ARG A 72 -14.15 8.56 5.83
CA ARG A 72 -15.43 8.33 5.15
C ARG A 72 -15.14 8.01 3.70
N PHE A 73 -15.21 6.74 3.34
CA PHE A 73 -15.22 6.33 1.94
C PHE A 73 -16.67 6.30 1.47
N SER A 74 -17.01 7.08 0.45
CA SER A 74 -18.37 7.19 -0.10
C SER A 74 -18.86 5.87 -0.70
N TYR A 75 -17.93 5.03 -1.17
CA TYR A 75 -18.23 3.83 -1.96
C TYR A 75 -17.66 2.54 -1.36
N LEU A 76 -16.99 2.61 -0.21
CA LEU A 76 -16.31 1.47 0.37
C LEU A 76 -16.96 1.05 1.70
N PRO A 77 -17.49 -0.18 1.81
CA PRO A 77 -18.01 -0.69 3.07
C PRO A 77 -16.97 -0.58 4.20
N ARG A 78 -17.44 -0.32 5.42
CA ARG A 78 -16.58 -0.06 6.59
C ARG A 78 -15.57 -1.17 6.87
N PHE A 79 -15.92 -2.42 6.57
CA PHE A 79 -15.00 -3.56 6.71
C PHE A 79 -13.78 -3.42 5.79
N TYR A 80 -13.97 -3.09 4.52
CA TYR A 80 -12.85 -2.86 3.60
C TYR A 80 -12.05 -1.61 3.96
N ALA A 81 -12.70 -0.56 4.48
CA ALA A 81 -11.99 0.60 5.01
C ALA A 81 -11.01 0.21 6.13
N LEU A 82 -11.46 -0.63 7.07
CA LEU A 82 -10.62 -1.18 8.13
C LEU A 82 -9.47 -2.02 7.57
N TYR A 83 -9.76 -2.87 6.59
CA TYR A 83 -8.76 -3.72 5.95
C TYR A 83 -7.67 -2.89 5.23
N LEU A 84 -8.06 -1.85 4.49
CA LEU A 84 -7.12 -0.93 3.85
C LEU A 84 -6.28 -0.15 4.87
N SER A 85 -6.90 0.33 5.95
CA SER A 85 -6.16 0.96 7.06
C SER A 85 -5.17 -0.02 7.69
N MET A 86 -5.55 -1.29 7.86
CA MET A 86 -4.65 -2.33 8.36
C MET A 86 -3.45 -2.53 7.43
N ILE A 87 -3.68 -2.75 6.13
CA ILE A 87 -2.60 -2.89 5.14
C ILE A 87 -1.68 -1.67 5.17
N ARG A 88 -2.25 -0.46 5.18
CA ARG A 88 -1.48 0.79 5.21
C ARG A 88 -0.59 0.89 6.44
N ASN A 89 -1.12 0.58 7.63
CA ASN A 89 -0.35 0.66 8.86
C ASN A 89 0.73 -0.44 8.91
N LEU A 90 0.41 -1.67 8.50
CA LEU A 90 1.39 -2.75 8.41
C LEU A 90 2.51 -2.42 7.42
N TYR A 91 2.15 -1.91 6.23
CA TYR A 91 3.11 -1.46 5.25
C TYR A 91 3.96 -0.30 5.78
N SER A 92 3.36 0.68 6.47
CA SER A 92 4.09 1.80 7.08
C SER A 92 5.09 1.33 8.15
N GLU A 93 4.71 0.36 8.97
CA GLU A 93 5.60 -0.21 9.98
C GLU A 93 6.74 -0.99 9.30
N TYR A 94 6.41 -1.81 8.31
CA TYR A 94 7.39 -2.56 7.50
C TYR A 94 8.40 -1.64 6.82
N ILE A 95 7.97 -0.58 6.14
CA ILE A 95 8.91 0.32 5.45
C ILE A 95 9.73 1.19 6.42
N SER A 96 9.24 1.40 7.65
CA SER A 96 9.93 2.25 8.64
C SER A 96 11.19 1.61 9.23
N SER A 97 11.37 0.29 9.07
CA SER A 97 12.57 -0.41 9.51
C SER A 97 13.75 -0.30 8.54
N PHE A 98 13.51 0.17 7.31
CA PHE A 98 14.55 0.27 6.28
C PHE A 98 15.34 1.57 6.38
N TYR A 99 16.64 1.52 6.07
CA TYR A 99 17.41 2.72 5.80
C TYR A 99 16.91 3.40 4.51
N PRO A 100 17.07 4.74 4.36
CA PRO A 100 16.56 5.45 3.18
C PRO A 100 17.03 4.87 1.83
N SER A 101 18.31 4.48 1.74
CA SER A 101 18.88 3.87 0.53
C SER A 101 18.35 2.47 0.24
N GLU A 102 18.04 1.68 1.27
CA GLU A 102 17.41 0.36 1.11
C GLU A 102 15.97 0.50 0.64
N LEU A 103 15.22 1.45 1.22
CA LEU A 103 13.85 1.73 0.81
C LEU A 103 13.78 2.19 -0.65
N GLU A 104 14.74 3.00 -1.10
CA GLU A 104 14.85 3.41 -2.50
C GLU A 104 15.09 2.22 -3.43
N LYS A 105 16.08 1.36 -3.11
CA LYS A 105 16.36 0.13 -3.86
C LYS A 105 15.16 -0.82 -3.88
N TYR A 106 14.50 -1.00 -2.74
CA TYR A 106 13.29 -1.82 -2.63
C TYR A 106 12.19 -1.27 -3.54
N ARG A 107 11.89 0.03 -3.47
CA ARG A 107 10.88 0.67 -4.31
C ARG A 107 11.21 0.57 -5.79
N ALA A 108 12.47 0.78 -6.18
CA ALA A 108 12.91 0.60 -7.56
C ALA A 108 12.65 -0.81 -8.06
N SER A 109 13.06 -1.81 -7.28
CA SER A 109 12.82 -3.21 -7.59
C SER A 109 11.34 -3.56 -7.71
N GLN A 110 10.49 -3.04 -6.81
CA GLN A 110 9.04 -3.27 -6.87
C GLN A 110 8.40 -2.60 -8.08
N ARG A 111 8.84 -1.38 -8.46
CA ARG A 111 8.34 -0.70 -9.67
C ARG A 111 8.63 -1.52 -10.92
N VAL A 112 9.86 -1.99 -11.10
CA VAL A 112 10.25 -2.79 -12.26
C VAL A 112 9.42 -4.07 -12.33
N ARG A 113 9.29 -4.80 -11.21
CA ARG A 113 8.47 -6.03 -11.16
C ARG A 113 7.01 -5.76 -11.47
N TYR A 114 6.44 -4.70 -10.89
CA TYR A 114 5.05 -4.33 -11.13
C TYR A 114 4.80 -4.07 -12.61
N VAL A 115 5.62 -3.23 -13.24
CA VAL A 115 5.46 -2.88 -14.66
C VAL A 115 5.69 -4.11 -15.55
N HIS A 116 6.77 -4.86 -15.35
CA HIS A 116 7.04 -6.08 -16.11
C HIS A 116 5.89 -7.08 -16.03
N HIS A 117 5.39 -7.37 -14.83
CA HIS A 117 4.35 -8.39 -14.67
C HIS A 117 2.99 -7.92 -15.20
N THR A 118 2.64 -6.63 -15.04
CA THR A 118 1.36 -6.13 -15.57
C THR A 118 1.35 -6.10 -17.09
N THR A 119 2.46 -5.74 -17.75
CA THR A 119 2.54 -5.74 -19.22
C THR A 119 2.69 -7.16 -19.76
N ALA A 120 3.42 -8.04 -19.08
CA ALA A 120 3.55 -9.45 -19.48
C ALA A 120 2.20 -10.20 -19.44
N MET A 121 1.31 -9.86 -18.49
CA MET A 121 -0.06 -10.39 -18.47
C MET A 121 -0.88 -10.00 -19.71
N GLU A 122 -0.56 -8.87 -20.34
CA GLU A 122 -1.20 -8.37 -21.55
C GLU A 122 -0.49 -8.83 -22.84
N GLY A 123 0.57 -9.64 -22.73
CA GLY A 123 1.28 -10.25 -23.85
C GLY A 123 2.63 -9.60 -24.20
N ASN A 124 3.10 -8.62 -23.42
CA ASN A 124 4.41 -8.03 -23.60
C ASN A 124 5.52 -9.06 -23.33
N THR A 125 6.54 -9.10 -24.19
CA THR A 125 7.60 -10.12 -24.18
C THR A 125 8.92 -9.65 -23.60
N LEU A 126 9.02 -8.40 -23.12
CA LEU A 126 10.23 -7.93 -22.44
C LEU A 126 10.48 -8.78 -21.20
N SER A 127 11.70 -9.28 -21.06
CA SER A 127 12.16 -9.89 -19.81
C SER A 127 12.24 -8.85 -18.69
N LEU A 128 12.28 -9.34 -17.44
CA LEU A 128 12.42 -8.45 -16.27
C LEU A 128 13.68 -7.57 -16.35
N GLN A 129 14.76 -8.06 -16.95
CA GLN A 129 16.00 -7.30 -17.15
C GLN A 129 15.83 -6.21 -18.21
N GLU A 130 15.21 -6.53 -19.34
CA GLU A 130 14.92 -5.55 -20.40
C GLU A 130 13.97 -4.46 -19.89
N ALA A 131 12.93 -4.83 -19.15
CA ALA A 131 12.03 -3.86 -18.53
C ALA A 131 12.76 -2.96 -17.51
N ALA A 132 13.72 -3.51 -16.76
CA ALA A 132 14.56 -2.72 -15.86
C ALA A 132 15.38 -1.66 -16.61
N LEU A 133 16.01 -2.04 -17.73
CA LEU A 133 16.78 -1.14 -18.58
C LEU A 133 15.91 0.00 -19.13
N VAL A 134 14.69 -0.30 -19.56
CA VAL A 134 13.74 0.73 -20.03
C VAL A 134 13.32 1.67 -18.88
N ILE A 135 12.94 1.13 -17.73
CA ILE A 135 12.35 1.89 -16.62
C ILE A 135 13.38 2.73 -15.86
N GLU A 136 14.56 2.19 -15.61
CA GLU A 136 15.57 2.84 -14.78
C GLU A 136 16.54 3.63 -15.68
N ASP A 137 17.04 3.04 -16.76
CA ASP A 137 18.10 3.64 -17.59
C ASP A 137 17.58 4.31 -18.89
N GLY A 138 16.33 4.04 -19.30
CA GLY A 138 15.78 4.56 -20.55
C GLY A 138 16.42 3.91 -21.80
N ILE A 139 16.96 2.71 -21.65
CA ILE A 139 17.65 1.99 -22.71
C ILE A 139 16.66 1.02 -23.39
N ALA A 140 16.48 1.18 -24.69
CA ALA A 140 15.62 0.31 -25.49
C ALA A 140 16.29 -1.07 -25.73
N PRO A 141 15.59 -2.19 -25.46
CA PRO A 141 16.08 -3.53 -25.73
C PRO A 141 16.13 -3.82 -27.24
N LYS A 142 17.08 -4.66 -27.66
CA LYS A 142 17.26 -5.03 -29.08
C LYS A 142 16.26 -6.12 -29.47
N GLY A 143 15.66 -5.99 -30.66
CA GLY A 143 14.81 -7.03 -31.24
C GLY A 143 13.40 -7.12 -30.64
N LYS A 144 12.95 -6.05 -29.98
CA LYS A 144 11.59 -5.90 -29.45
C LYS A 144 10.79 -4.91 -30.28
N GLU A 145 9.47 -5.06 -30.27
CA GLU A 145 8.61 -4.09 -30.97
C GLU A 145 8.60 -2.76 -30.22
N LEU A 146 8.54 -1.64 -30.97
CA LEU A 146 8.45 -0.30 -30.36
C LEU A 146 7.23 -0.16 -29.45
N ARG A 147 6.12 -0.81 -29.83
CA ARG A 147 4.90 -0.86 -29.01
C ARG A 147 5.19 -1.44 -27.63
N GLU A 148 5.85 -2.60 -27.56
CA GLU A 148 6.16 -3.26 -26.28
C GLU A 148 7.10 -2.43 -25.41
N ILE A 149 8.03 -1.70 -26.03
CA ILE A 149 8.94 -0.78 -25.34
C ILE A 149 8.14 0.38 -24.75
N HIS A 150 7.23 0.98 -25.52
CA HIS A 150 6.39 2.08 -25.05
C HIS A 150 5.41 1.65 -23.95
N GLU A 151 4.84 0.44 -24.01
CA GLU A 151 4.00 -0.12 -22.93
C GLU A 151 4.71 -0.09 -21.57
N VAL A 152 6.01 -0.38 -21.54
CA VAL A 152 6.84 -0.33 -20.32
C VAL A 152 7.29 1.09 -20.00
N GLU A 153 7.78 1.84 -21.00
CA GLU A 153 8.30 3.20 -20.82
C GLU A 153 7.24 4.17 -20.27
N ASN A 154 6.00 4.06 -20.74
CA ASN A 154 4.89 4.93 -20.38
C ASN A 154 4.60 4.93 -18.87
N PHE A 155 4.92 3.84 -18.16
CA PHE A 155 4.79 3.82 -16.70
C PHE A 155 5.72 4.83 -16.00
N ARG A 156 6.84 5.26 -16.61
CA ARG A 156 7.67 6.36 -16.10
C ARG A 156 6.86 7.66 -16.03
N MET A 157 6.04 7.93 -17.04
CA MET A 157 5.16 9.11 -17.10
C MET A 157 4.04 9.00 -16.08
N VAL A 158 3.40 7.83 -15.96
CA VAL A 158 2.36 7.56 -14.95
C VAL A 158 2.89 7.76 -13.53
N LEU A 159 4.04 7.16 -13.21
CA LEU A 159 4.66 7.25 -11.89
C LEU A 159 5.04 8.70 -11.54
N ARG A 160 5.59 9.44 -12.50
CA ARG A 160 5.92 10.87 -12.33
C ARG A 160 4.67 11.69 -12.06
N TYR A 161 3.60 11.46 -12.82
CA TYR A 161 2.32 12.15 -12.65
C TYR A 161 1.71 11.86 -11.26
N LEU A 162 1.62 10.58 -10.89
CA LEU A 162 1.04 10.15 -9.61
C LEU A 162 1.84 10.61 -8.40
N LYS A 163 3.18 10.74 -8.52
CA LYS A 163 4.02 11.27 -7.41
C LYS A 163 3.61 12.68 -6.99
N GLY A 164 3.14 13.50 -7.93
CA GLY A 164 2.66 14.86 -7.69
C GLY A 164 1.15 14.97 -7.39
N TYR A 165 0.36 13.95 -7.72
CA TYR A 165 -1.08 14.00 -7.58
C TYR A 165 -1.54 13.91 -6.11
N ARG A 166 -2.45 14.79 -5.69
CA ARG A 166 -3.01 14.85 -4.33
C ARG A 166 -4.54 14.96 -4.32
N GLY A 167 -5.18 14.95 -5.49
CA GLY A 167 -6.64 15.01 -5.60
C GLY A 167 -7.32 13.67 -5.37
N ASP A 168 -8.65 13.67 -5.44
CA ASP A 168 -9.45 12.45 -5.37
C ASP A 168 -9.38 11.62 -6.66
N ILE A 169 -9.85 10.38 -6.61
CA ILE A 169 -10.04 9.58 -7.82
C ILE A 169 -11.25 10.15 -8.56
N THR A 170 -11.00 10.69 -9.75
CA THR A 170 -12.01 11.29 -10.61
C THR A 170 -11.93 10.68 -12.01
N ILE A 171 -13.00 10.81 -12.80
CA ILE A 171 -12.99 10.43 -14.22
C ILE A 171 -11.84 11.12 -14.96
N SER A 172 -11.54 12.38 -14.64
CA SER A 172 -10.41 13.10 -15.22
C SER A 172 -9.07 12.46 -14.89
N LEU A 173 -8.88 11.98 -13.66
CA LEU A 173 -7.68 11.25 -13.26
C LEU A 173 -7.56 9.93 -14.02
N ILE A 174 -8.64 9.15 -14.08
CA ILE A 174 -8.67 7.85 -14.77
C ILE A 174 -8.29 8.02 -16.24
N ARG A 175 -8.93 8.98 -16.93
CA ARG A 175 -8.62 9.32 -18.33
C ARG A 175 -7.19 9.81 -18.49
N LYS A 176 -6.67 10.61 -17.55
CA LYS A 176 -5.28 11.07 -17.60
C LYS A 176 -4.29 9.93 -17.44
N ILE A 177 -4.53 8.99 -16.53
CA ILE A 177 -3.67 7.80 -16.39
C ILE A 177 -3.73 6.97 -17.68
N HIS A 178 -4.94 6.71 -18.19
CA HIS A 178 -5.13 5.97 -19.44
C HIS A 178 -4.38 6.63 -20.62
N SER A 179 -4.44 7.96 -20.74
CA SER A 179 -3.72 8.67 -21.81
C SER A 179 -2.21 8.52 -21.69
N LEU A 180 -1.67 8.50 -20.46
CA LEU A 180 -0.23 8.32 -20.24
C LEU A 180 0.21 6.88 -20.54
N VAL A 181 -0.62 5.88 -20.19
CA VAL A 181 -0.35 4.46 -20.46
C VAL A 181 -0.37 4.17 -21.96
N GLN A 182 -1.26 4.82 -22.73
CA GLN A 182 -1.46 4.58 -24.17
C GLN A 182 -0.59 5.45 -25.10
N ASN A 183 0.25 6.31 -24.54
CA ASN A 183 1.06 7.27 -25.28
C ASN A 183 2.01 6.55 -26.28
N HIS A 184 1.98 6.91 -27.56
CA HIS A 184 2.73 6.25 -28.65
C HIS A 184 2.35 4.78 -28.92
N ILE A 185 1.21 4.32 -28.40
CA ILE A 185 0.66 2.98 -28.67
C ILE A 185 -0.64 3.15 -29.47
N TYR A 186 -1.61 3.88 -28.92
CA TYR A 186 -2.90 4.18 -29.57
C TYR A 186 -3.32 5.62 -29.27
N ASP A 187 -2.61 6.59 -29.84
CA ASP A 187 -2.77 8.01 -29.54
C ASP A 187 -4.20 8.53 -29.79
N GLU A 188 -4.90 8.00 -30.80
CA GLU A 188 -6.29 8.39 -31.10
C GLU A 188 -7.29 8.01 -30.01
N GLN A 189 -6.97 6.99 -29.20
CA GLN A 189 -7.84 6.46 -28.14
C GLN A 189 -7.32 6.80 -26.73
N ALA A 190 -6.14 7.42 -26.63
CA ALA A 190 -5.47 7.73 -25.38
C ALA A 190 -6.32 8.66 -24.51
N GLY A 191 -6.77 8.15 -23.36
CA GLY A 191 -7.64 8.88 -22.43
C GLY A 191 -9.10 9.02 -22.85
N GLU A 192 -9.52 8.39 -23.94
CA GLU A 192 -10.92 8.39 -24.39
C GLU A 192 -11.68 7.14 -23.92
N PHE A 193 -12.99 7.26 -23.77
CA PHE A 193 -13.86 6.10 -23.59
C PHE A 193 -14.03 5.38 -24.92
N ARG A 194 -14.15 4.04 -24.88
CA ARG A 194 -14.42 3.26 -26.09
C ARG A 194 -15.74 3.67 -26.72
N ARG A 195 -15.77 3.64 -28.05
CA ARG A 195 -16.96 4.00 -28.86
C ARG A 195 -17.70 2.78 -29.41
N ILE A 196 -17.17 1.59 -29.18
CA ILE A 196 -17.71 0.32 -29.66
C ILE A 196 -17.95 -0.65 -28.50
N ALA A 197 -18.85 -1.61 -28.74
CA ALA A 197 -19.01 -2.76 -27.84
C ALA A 197 -17.76 -3.66 -27.92
N VAL A 198 -17.36 -4.21 -26.79
CA VAL A 198 -16.21 -5.12 -26.66
C VAL A 198 -16.55 -6.24 -25.70
N GLY A 199 -15.92 -7.40 -25.87
CA GLY A 199 -15.96 -8.51 -24.92
C GLY A 199 -14.60 -8.73 -24.27
N VAL A 200 -14.58 -9.41 -23.12
CA VAL A 200 -13.34 -9.84 -22.47
C VAL A 200 -13.11 -11.31 -22.84
N VAL A 201 -12.10 -11.57 -23.67
CA VAL A 201 -11.77 -12.92 -24.12
C VAL A 201 -11.49 -13.82 -22.91
N GLY A 202 -12.10 -15.00 -22.87
CA GLY A 202 -11.95 -15.95 -21.76
C GLY A 202 -12.81 -15.65 -20.53
N SER A 203 -13.75 -14.70 -20.62
CA SER A 203 -14.70 -14.37 -19.55
C SER A 203 -16.12 -14.29 -20.09
N ASN A 204 -17.10 -14.67 -19.26
CA ASN A 204 -18.54 -14.46 -19.53
C ASN A 204 -19.00 -13.05 -19.09
N PHE A 205 -18.08 -12.21 -18.63
CA PHE A 205 -18.39 -10.83 -18.26
C PHE A 205 -18.67 -10.00 -19.51
N GLU A 206 -19.84 -9.38 -19.54
CA GLU A 206 -20.23 -8.42 -20.58
C GLU A 206 -20.02 -6.98 -20.04
N PRO A 207 -19.06 -6.23 -20.59
CA PRO A 207 -18.91 -4.82 -20.27
C PRO A 207 -20.16 -4.03 -20.70
N PRO A 208 -20.46 -2.90 -20.05
CA PRO A 208 -21.62 -2.08 -20.42
C PRO A 208 -21.58 -1.62 -21.89
N PRO A 209 -22.71 -1.27 -22.53
CA PRO A 209 -22.66 -0.65 -23.86
C PRO A 209 -21.78 0.62 -23.85
N ALA A 210 -21.09 0.91 -24.97
CA ALA A 210 -20.12 2.01 -25.06
C ALA A 210 -20.69 3.38 -24.62
N ILE A 211 -21.97 3.61 -24.92
CA ILE A 211 -22.70 4.84 -24.58
C ILE A 211 -22.91 5.02 -23.07
N PHE A 212 -22.90 3.94 -22.28
CA PHE A 212 -23.16 3.98 -20.83
C PHE A 212 -21.88 3.93 -19.97
N VAL A 213 -20.70 3.71 -20.57
CA VAL A 213 -19.43 3.56 -19.83
C VAL A 213 -19.16 4.74 -18.90
N LYS A 214 -19.47 5.97 -19.34
CA LYS A 214 -19.25 7.17 -18.54
C LYS A 214 -20.20 7.27 -17.35
N ASP A 215 -21.43 6.81 -17.51
CA ASP A 215 -22.48 6.92 -16.49
C ASP A 215 -22.35 5.83 -15.41
N GLU A 216 -21.63 4.75 -15.71
CA GLU A 216 -21.35 3.65 -14.78
C GLU A 216 -20.04 3.83 -13.96
N LEU A 217 -19.30 4.92 -14.16
CA LEU A 217 -18.03 5.23 -13.46
C LEU A 217 -18.18 6.36 -12.43
#